data_AF-A0A3P8MAP7-F1
#
_entry.id   AF-A0A3P8MAP7-F1
#
_cell.length_a   1.000
_cell.length_b   1.000
_cell.length_c   1.000
_cell.angle_alpha   90.00
_cell.angle_beta   90.00
_cell.angle_gamma   90.00
#
_symmetry.space_group_name_H-M   'P 1'
#
loop_
_entity.id
_entity.type
_entity.pdbx_description
1 polymer ?
#
loop_
_entity_poly.entity_id
_entity_poly.type
_entity_poly.pdbx_seq_one_letter_code
_entity_poly.pdbx_strand_id
1 'polypeptide(L)' 'MAEAKRTVRVGSMAYVDPDGRTRRADCGAEVSVHQDDAERFDMLNVLPGDPAPAEPPAAKPRRTKAAGNGDG' A
#
# COMPACT_ATOMS: atom_id res chain seq x y z
N MET A 1 -9.95 13.32 4.46
CA MET A 1 -10.03 12.53 3.23
C MET A 1 -9.75 11.10 3.60
N ALA A 2 -10.55 10.15 3.15
CA ALA A 2 -10.39 8.75 3.53
C ALA A 2 -9.23 8.11 2.74
N GLU A 3 -8.42 7.29 3.42
CA GLU A 3 -7.25 6.63 2.84
C GLU A 3 -7.37 5.10 2.91
N ALA A 4 -6.83 4.41 1.91
CA ALA A 4 -6.73 2.95 1.86
C ALA A 4 -5.26 2.53 1.82
N LYS A 5 -4.81 1.78 2.82
CA LYS A 5 -3.45 1.23 2.85
C LYS A 5 -3.36 0.02 1.92
N ARG A 6 -2.36 0.04 1.02
CA ARG A 6 -2.11 -1.02 0.05
C ARG A 6 -0.62 -1.28 -0.12
N THR A 7 -0.28 -2.49 -0.53
CA THR A 7 1.10 -2.86 -0.86
C THR A 7 1.21 -3.03 -2.37
N VAL A 8 2.18 -2.35 -2.99
CA VAL A 8 2.44 -2.51 -4.42
C VAL A 8 2.98 -3.92 -4.68
N ARG A 9 2.35 -4.65 -5.60
CA ARG A 9 2.73 -6.01 -6.02
C ARG A 9 3.39 -6.04 -7.40
N VAL A 10 3.09 -5.05 -8.25
CA VAL A 10 3.67 -4.91 -9.59
C VAL A 10 4.97 -4.12 -9.56
N GLY A 11 5.80 -4.21 -10.60
CA GLY A 11 7.16 -3.64 -10.60
C GLY A 11 7.25 -2.17 -10.14
N SER A 12 6.50 -1.28 -10.79
CA SER A 12 6.36 0.12 -10.39
C SER A 12 4.95 0.61 -10.71
N MET A 13 4.31 1.31 -9.78
CA MET A 13 2.90 1.69 -9.88
C MET A 13 2.67 3.14 -9.53
N ALA A 14 1.88 3.82 -10.35
CA ALA A 14 1.38 5.16 -10.06
C ALA A 14 0.03 5.08 -9.34
N TYR A 15 -0.21 5.96 -8.37
CA TYR A 15 -1.42 6.01 -7.57
C TYR A 15 -1.72 7.44 -7.12
N VAL A 16 -2.97 7.69 -6.71
CA VAL A 16 -3.39 8.96 -6.11
C VAL A 16 -3.29 8.84 -4.59
N ASP A 17 -2.56 9.74 -3.94
CA ASP A 17 -2.45 9.78 -2.47
C ASP A 17 -3.68 10.46 -1.83
N PRO A 18 -3.87 10.41 -0.49
CA PRO A 18 -5.03 10.99 0.18
C PRO A 18 -5.17 12.51 0.03
N ASP A 19 -4.09 13.20 -0.37
CA ASP A 19 -4.09 14.63 -0.69
C ASP A 19 -4.47 14.90 -2.17
N GLY A 20 -4.80 13.84 -2.93
CA GLY A 20 -5.18 13.93 -4.33
C GLY A 20 -4.00 14.07 -5.30
N ARG A 21 -2.76 13.80 -4.86
CA ARG A 21 -1.58 13.93 -5.71
C ARG A 21 -1.18 12.60 -6.31
N THR A 22 -0.76 12.62 -7.57
CA THR A 22 -0.19 11.44 -8.22
C THR A 22 1.20 11.15 -7.68
N ARG A 23 1.40 9.95 -7.17
CA ARG A 23 2.67 9.42 -6.66
C ARG A 23 3.03 8.14 -7.40
N ARG A 24 4.26 7.69 -7.21
CA ARG A 24 4.77 6.43 -7.75
C ARG A 24 5.52 5.68 -6.66
N ALA A 25 5.34 4.37 -6.63
CA ALA A 25 6.04 3.49 -5.71
C ALA A 25 6.35 2.15 -6.39
N ASP A 26 7.38 1.48 -5.90
CA ASP A 26 7.86 0.22 -6.45
C ASP A 26 7.33 -0.98 -5.66
N CYS A 27 7.45 -2.16 -6.26
CA CYS A 27 7.02 -3.42 -5.66
C CYS A 27 7.51 -3.58 -4.21
N GLY A 28 6.60 -3.97 -3.32
CA GLY A 28 6.85 -4.17 -1.89
C GLY A 28 6.67 -2.91 -1.04
N ALA A 29 6.46 -1.73 -1.63
CA ALA A 29 6.16 -0.51 -0.89
C ALA A 29 4.72 -0.53 -0.32
N GLU A 30 4.58 -0.19 0.96
CA GLU A 30 3.29 0.18 1.55
C GLU A 30 2.96 1.64 1.20
N VAL A 31 1.79 1.86 0.62
CA VAL A 31 1.31 3.17 0.17
C VAL A 31 -0.09 3.46 0.73
N SER A 32 -0.37 4.74 0.96
CA SER A 32 -1.73 5.24 1.22
C SER A 32 -2.32 5.73 -0.09
N VAL A 33 -3.41 5.10 -0.52
CA VAL A 33 -4.15 5.46 -1.74
C VAL A 33 -5.42 6.21 -1.37
N HIS A 34 -5.85 7.15 -2.21
CA HIS A 34 -7.15 7.78 -2.09
C HIS A 34 -8.28 6.73 -2.15
N GLN A 35 -9.30 6.85 -1.29
CA GLN A 35 -10.34 5.81 -1.18
C GLN A 35 -11.07 5.55 -2.50
N ASP A 36 -11.40 6.60 -3.26
CA ASP A 36 -12.08 6.46 -4.56
C ASP A 36 -11.23 5.73 -5.63
N ASP A 37 -9.91 5.78 -5.51
CA ASP A 37 -8.98 5.11 -6.42
C ASP A 37 -8.52 3.74 -5.89
N ALA A 38 -8.94 3.34 -4.70
CA ALA A 38 -8.47 2.10 -4.07
C ALA A 38 -8.87 0.86 -4.87
N GLU A 39 -10.11 0.81 -5.38
CA GLU A 39 -10.59 -0.32 -6.19
C GLU A 39 -9.82 -0.42 -7.51
N ARG A 40 -9.57 0.73 -8.14
CA ARG A 40 -8.76 0.82 -9.36
C ARG A 40 -7.32 0.40 -9.12
N PHE A 41 -6.76 0.80 -7.99
CA PHE A 41 -5.44 0.37 -7.56
C PHE A 41 -5.40 -1.15 -7.41
N ASP A 42 -6.35 -1.75 -6.69
CA ASP A 42 -6.39 -3.20 -6.47
C ASP A 42 -6.50 -3.99 -7.79
N MET A 43 -7.30 -3.53 -8.76
CA MET A 43 -7.41 -4.16 -10.09
C MET A 43 -6.10 -4.13 -10.88
N LEU A 44 -5.36 -3.02 -10.81
CA LEU A 44 -4.10 -2.85 -11.55
C LEU A 44 -2.91 -3.50 -10.83
N ASN A 45 -3.03 -3.74 -9.53
CA ASN A 45 -1.99 -4.26 -8.66
C ASN A 45 -2.01 -5.80 -8.55
N VAL A 46 -2.42 -6.49 -9.61
CA VAL A 46 -2.49 -7.96 -9.69
C VAL A 46 -1.34 -8.49 -10.54
N LEU A 47 -0.66 -9.55 -10.08
CA LEU A 47 0.38 -10.23 -10.87
C LEU A 47 -0.27 -11.19 -11.88
N PRO A 48 0.30 -11.35 -13.08
CA PRO A 48 -0.20 -12.32 -14.04
C PRO A 48 -0.12 -13.75 -13.47
N GLY A 49 -1.27 -14.43 -13.39
CA GLY A 49 -1.38 -15.78 -12.84
C GLY A 49 -1.77 -15.87 -11.36
N ASP A 50 -1.91 -14.73 -10.66
CA ASP A 50 -2.50 -14.70 -9.31
C ASP A 50 -4.03 -14.79 -9.45
N PRO A 51 -4.71 -15.75 -8.80
CA PRO A 51 -6.17 -15.71 -8.73
C PRO A 51 -6.59 -14.40 -8.06
N ALA A 52 -7.61 -13.73 -8.62
CA ALA A 52 -8.07 -12.41 -8.19
C ALA A 52 -8.09 -12.28 -6.65
N PRO A 53 -7.61 -11.16 -6.10
CA PRO A 53 -7.26 -11.07 -4.69
C PRO A 53 -8.46 -11.39 -3.80
N ALA A 54 -8.34 -12.50 -3.07
CA ALA A 54 -9.15 -12.78 -1.90
C ALA A 54 -9.00 -11.64 -0.89
N GLU A 55 -10.10 -11.36 -0.21
CA GLU A 55 -10.33 -10.32 0.80
C GLU A 55 -9.09 -9.93 1.62
N PRO A 56 -8.92 -8.64 1.96
CA PRO A 56 -7.69 -8.15 2.59
C PRO A 56 -7.40 -8.90 3.89
N PRO A 57 -6.19 -9.46 4.08
CA PRO A 57 -5.81 -9.98 5.38
C PRO A 57 -5.78 -8.79 6.36
N ALA A 58 -6.56 -8.92 7.43
CA ALA A 58 -6.55 -8.00 8.56
C ALA A 58 -5.12 -7.58 8.90
N ALA A 59 -4.88 -6.27 8.95
CA ALA A 59 -3.61 -5.67 9.27
C ALA A 59 -3.03 -6.31 10.53
N LYS A 60 -2.01 -7.17 10.36
CA LYS A 60 -1.23 -7.66 11.48
C LYS A 60 -0.38 -6.48 11.95
N PRO A 61 -0.38 -6.12 13.25
CA PRO A 61 0.43 -5.01 13.73
C PRO A 61 1.91 -5.37 13.52
N ARG A 62 2.54 -4.76 12.53
CA ARG A 62 3.97 -4.86 12.33
C ARG A 62 4.62 -4.04 13.43
N ARG A 63 5.05 -4.74 14.47
CA ARG A 63 5.96 -4.31 15.54
C ARG A 63 6.89 -3.21 15.02
N THR A 64 6.68 -1.98 15.48
CA THR A 64 7.66 -0.91 15.34
C THR A 64 8.90 -1.35 16.10
N LYS A 65 9.99 -1.62 15.39
CA LYS A 65 11.32 -1.62 16.00
C LYS A 65 11.62 -0.17 16.34
N ALA A 66 11.26 0.23 17.56
CA ALA A 66 11.70 1.49 18.14
C ALA A 66 13.23 1.48 18.16
N ALA A 67 13.84 2.40 17.42
CA ALA A 67 15.21 2.82 17.62
C ALA A 67 15.19 4.14 18.39
N GLY A 68 16.02 4.21 19.42
CA GLY A 68 16.32 5.39 20.25
C GLY A 68 15.90 5.19 21.72
N ASN A 69 16.71 5.47 22.75
CA ASN A 69 18.04 6.07 22.83
C ASN A 69 18.54 5.97 24.30
N GLY A 70 19.86 5.80 24.52
CA GLY A 70 20.65 6.34 25.67
C GLY A 70 20.51 5.77 27.10
N ASP A 71 21.62 5.30 27.68
CA ASP A 71 22.32 5.88 28.87
C ASP A 71 23.34 4.88 29.45
N GLY A 72 24.59 5.33 29.68
CA GLY A 72 25.69 4.53 30.26
C GLY A 72 27.07 4.88 29.70
#